data_AF-A0A538D8M6-F1
#
_entry.id   AF-A0A538D8M6-F1
#
_cell.length_a   1.000
_cell.length_b   1.000
_cell.length_c   1.000
_cell.angle_alpha   90.00
_cell.angle_beta   90.00
_cell.angle_gamma   90.00
#
_symmetry.space_group_name_H-M   'P 1'
#
loop_
_entity.id
_entity.type
_entity.pdbx_description
1 polymer ?
#
loop_
_entity_poly.entity_id
_entity_poly.type
_entity_poly.pdbx_seq_one_letter_code
_entity_poly.pdbx_strand_id
1 'polypeptide(L)'
;MRRLAPLLLIALLAAGCGEKQHVQSDAERVKMESEFSQVAMNIADATITSGPADETTMEQFTNDYIALTRKYADDLGDAEVKKRLTDEVSQVQPWCLQCGVLLYRERAKY
;
A
#
# COMPACT_ATOMS: atom_id res chain seq x y z
N MET A 1 -6.32 40.14 -43.67
CA MET A 1 -6.91 39.08 -42.81
C MET A 1 -5.83 38.02 -42.56
N ARG A 2 -4.99 38.24 -41.55
CA ARG A 2 -3.69 37.57 -41.38
C ARG A 2 -3.62 36.99 -39.96
N ARG A 3 -3.70 35.66 -39.89
CA ARG A 3 -3.16 34.78 -38.83
C ARG A 3 -3.62 35.05 -37.38
N LEU A 4 -4.87 34.72 -37.07
CA LEU A 4 -5.38 34.50 -35.70
C LEU A 4 -5.25 33.03 -35.25
N ALA A 5 -4.47 32.21 -35.95
CA ALA A 5 -4.38 30.78 -35.70
C ALA A 5 -3.46 30.32 -34.54
N PRO A 6 -2.48 31.08 -34.00
CA PRO A 6 -1.57 30.49 -33.02
C PRO A 6 -2.10 30.53 -31.56
N LEU A 7 -3.19 31.25 -31.28
CA LEU A 7 -3.68 31.44 -29.92
C LEU A 7 -4.55 30.29 -29.37
N LEU A 8 -4.99 29.37 -30.24
CA LEU A 8 -5.85 28.24 -29.81
C LEU A 8 -5.05 27.01 -29.33
N LEU A 9 -3.74 26.95 -29.57
CA LEU A 9 -2.90 25.81 -29.15
C LEU A 9 -2.38 25.89 -27.71
N ILE A 10 -2.44 27.06 -27.06
CA ILE A 10 -1.98 27.22 -25.67
C ILE A 10 -3.08 26.81 -24.67
N ALA A 11 -4.36 26.85 -25.06
CA ALA A 11 -5.47 26.45 -24.19
C ALA A 11 -5.57 24.91 -23.99
N LEU A 12 -5.01 24.10 -24.90
CA LEU A 12 -5.00 22.64 -24.79
C LEU A 12 -3.86 22.09 -23.92
N LEU A 13 -2.87 22.91 -23.56
CA LEU A 13 -1.80 22.51 -22.63
C LEU A 13 -2.21 22.68 -21.15
N ALA A 14 -3.35 23.31 -20.87
CA ALA A 14 -3.94 23.40 -19.53
C ALA A 14 -4.88 22.23 -19.20
N ALA A 15 -5.00 21.24 -20.10
CA ALA A 15 -5.55 19.92 -19.80
C ALA A 15 -4.44 18.88 -19.59
N GLY A 16 -3.24 19.34 -19.21
CA GLY A 16 -2.25 18.48 -18.57
C GLY A 16 -2.89 17.90 -17.33
N CYS A 17 -3.29 16.63 -17.46
CA CYS A 17 -3.79 15.70 -16.46
C CYS A 17 -3.63 16.21 -15.03
N GLY A 18 -4.62 17.00 -14.61
CA GLY A 18 -5.01 17.09 -13.20
C GLY A 18 -5.55 15.73 -12.82
N GLU A 19 -4.64 14.76 -12.69
CA GLU A 19 -4.86 13.62 -11.83
C GLU A 19 -5.30 14.24 -10.52
N LYS A 20 -6.53 13.93 -10.13
CA LYS A 20 -7.06 14.31 -8.84
C LYS A 20 -6.15 13.59 -7.85
N GLN A 21 -5.04 14.20 -7.48
CA GLN A 21 -4.35 13.89 -6.25
C GLN A 21 -5.41 14.13 -5.20
N HIS A 22 -6.03 13.04 -4.77
CA HIS A 22 -6.80 13.03 -3.55
C HIS A 22 -5.76 13.39 -2.49
N VAL A 23 -5.67 14.68 -2.17
CA VAL A 23 -4.75 15.14 -1.13
C VAL A 23 -5.36 14.64 0.16
N GLN A 24 -4.93 13.42 0.53
CA GLN A 24 -5.30 12.78 1.78
C GLN A 24 -5.01 13.76 2.91
N SER A 25 -6.01 14.01 3.75
CA SER A 25 -5.83 14.90 4.89
C SER A 25 -4.82 14.30 5.88
N ASP A 26 -4.18 15.14 6.69
CA ASP A 26 -3.26 14.67 7.73
C ASP A 26 -3.95 13.66 8.68
N ALA A 27 -5.24 13.87 8.97
CA ALA A 27 -6.03 12.97 9.81
C ALA A 27 -6.23 11.57 9.17
N GLU A 28 -6.51 11.53 7.87
CA GLU A 28 -6.64 10.26 7.13
C GLU A 28 -5.30 9.53 7.04
N ARG A 29 -4.20 10.26 6.83
CA ARG A 29 -2.86 9.69 6.79
C ARG A 29 -2.44 9.12 8.15
N VAL A 30 -2.72 9.84 9.24
CA VAL A 30 -2.50 9.36 10.62
C VAL A 30 -3.33 8.11 10.90
N LYS A 31 -4.60 8.09 10.47
CA LYS A 31 -5.45 6.91 10.63
C LYS A 31 -4.91 5.71 9.87
N MET A 32 -4.52 5.89 8.61
CA MET A 32 -3.93 4.83 7.79
C MET A 32 -2.68 4.25 8.45
N GLU A 33 -1.74 5.09 8.87
CA GLU A 33 -0.51 4.60 9.52
C GLU A 33 -0.80 3.94 10.87
N SER A 34 -1.82 4.40 11.61
CA SER A 34 -2.25 3.74 12.85
C SER A 34 -2.78 2.33 12.59
N GLU A 35 -3.56 2.12 11.52
CA GLU A 35 -4.08 0.79 11.17
C GLU A 35 -2.96 -0.16 10.73
N PHE A 36 -2.02 0.32 9.91
CA PHE A 36 -0.82 -0.47 9.56
C PHE A 36 0.02 -0.79 10.79
N SER A 37 0.24 0.18 11.67
CA SER A 37 1.01 -0.02 12.91
C SER A 37 0.36 -1.05 13.82
N GLN A 38 -0.98 -1.09 13.89
CA GLN A 38 -1.68 -2.10 14.67
C GLN A 38 -1.42 -3.52 14.16
N VAL A 39 -1.48 -3.75 12.85
CA VAL A 39 -1.20 -5.07 12.28
C VAL A 39 0.27 -5.45 12.46
N ALA A 40 1.19 -4.49 12.29
CA ALA A 40 2.62 -4.73 12.53
C ALA A 40 2.92 -5.09 14.00
N MET A 41 2.24 -4.45 14.96
CA MET A 41 2.35 -4.82 16.38
C MET A 41 1.81 -6.23 16.64
N ASN A 42 0.69 -6.62 16.03
CA ASN A 42 0.15 -7.98 16.17
C ASN A 42 1.15 -9.04 15.64
N ILE A 43 1.80 -8.77 14.51
CA ILE A 43 2.86 -9.62 13.94
C ILE A 43 4.06 -9.68 14.89
N ALA A 44 4.49 -8.54 15.43
CA ALA A 44 5.59 -8.48 16.39
C ALA A 44 5.26 -9.29 17.66
N ASP A 45 4.07 -9.12 18.25
CA ASP A 45 3.64 -9.81 19.46
C ASP A 45 3.57 -11.33 19.27
N ALA A 46 3.08 -11.78 18.10
CA ALA A 46 3.04 -13.20 17.77
C ALA A 46 4.43 -13.82 17.60
N THR A 47 5.44 -13.02 17.29
CA THR A 47 6.81 -13.48 16.96
C THR A 47 7.82 -13.25 18.08
N ILE A 48 7.48 -12.47 19.11
CA ILE A 48 8.38 -12.14 20.23
C ILE A 48 8.45 -13.22 21.32
N THR A 49 7.47 -14.13 21.36
CA THR A 49 7.39 -15.16 22.41
C THR A 49 8.37 -16.31 22.16
N SER A 50 8.76 -17.04 23.20
CA SER A 50 9.79 -18.10 23.15
C SER A 50 9.35 -19.39 22.42
N GLY A 51 8.20 -19.38 21.75
CA GLY A 51 7.67 -20.48 20.96
C GLY A 51 7.61 -20.14 19.47
N PRO A 52 7.44 -21.13 18.58
CA PRO A 52 7.13 -20.86 17.19
C PRO A 52 5.81 -20.06 17.12
N ALA A 53 5.81 -18.98 16.34
CA ALA A 53 4.57 -18.28 16.03
C ALA A 53 3.59 -19.25 15.37
N ASP A 54 2.32 -19.19 15.77
CA ASP A 54 1.28 -20.03 15.18
C ASP A 54 1.04 -19.62 13.72
N GLU A 55 1.22 -20.56 12.79
CA GLU A 55 1.09 -20.28 11.34
C GLU A 55 -0.30 -19.74 10.99
N THR A 56 -1.36 -20.23 11.66
CA THR A 56 -2.74 -19.78 11.40
C THR A 56 -2.91 -18.31 11.78
N THR A 57 -2.38 -17.92 12.94
CA THR A 57 -2.38 -16.54 13.43
C THR A 57 -1.56 -15.63 12.50
N MET A 58 -0.40 -16.09 12.04
CA MET A 58 0.43 -15.36 11.08
C MET A 58 -0.27 -15.18 9.73
N GLU A 59 -0.98 -16.20 9.25
CA GLU A 59 -1.78 -16.11 8.03
C GLU A 59 -2.93 -15.10 8.18
N GLN A 60 -3.58 -15.07 9.34
CA GLN A 60 -4.61 -14.08 9.63
C GLN A 60 -4.05 -12.65 9.56
N PHE A 61 -2.96 -12.35 10.26
CA PHE A 61 -2.35 -11.02 10.24
C PHE A 61 -1.82 -10.63 8.86
N THR A 62 -1.30 -11.60 8.10
CA THR A 62 -0.87 -11.36 6.71
C THR A 62 -2.05 -10.96 5.83
N ASN A 63 -3.19 -11.63 5.97
CA ASN A 63 -4.41 -11.28 5.23
C ASN A 63 -4.97 -9.91 5.65
N ASP A 64 -4.91 -9.57 6.94
CA ASP A 64 -5.30 -8.25 7.45
C ASP A 64 -4.40 -7.15 6.86
N TYR A 65 -3.08 -7.38 6.80
CA TYR A 65 -2.14 -6.46 6.15
C TYR A 65 -2.46 -6.27 4.67
N ILE A 66 -2.70 -7.37 3.94
CA ILE A 66 -3.11 -7.32 2.53
C ILE A 66 -4.42 -6.52 2.37
N ALA A 67 -5.40 -6.74 3.25
CA ALA A 67 -6.66 -6.00 3.22
C ALA A 67 -6.44 -4.49 3.41
N LEU A 68 -5.53 -4.08 4.31
CA LEU A 68 -5.15 -2.67 4.48
C LEU A 68 -4.48 -2.11 3.23
N THR A 69 -3.56 -2.84 2.60
CA THR A 69 -2.93 -2.37 1.35
C THR A 69 -3.94 -2.19 0.22
N ARG A 70 -4.96 -3.04 0.13
CA ARG A 70 -6.07 -2.88 -0.82
C ARG A 70 -6.95 -1.68 -0.47
N LYS A 71 -7.29 -1.52 0.81
CA LYS A 71 -8.12 -0.41 1.30
C LYS A 71 -7.51 0.95 1.00
N TYR A 72 -6.18 1.06 1.13
CA TYR A 72 -5.44 2.31 0.97
C TYR A 72 -4.66 2.40 -0.36
N ALA A 73 -4.95 1.50 -1.32
CA ALA A 73 -4.19 1.43 -2.57
C ALA A 73 -4.19 2.77 -3.34
N ASP A 74 -5.34 3.42 -3.45
CA ASP A 74 -5.50 4.69 -4.18
C ASP A 74 -4.75 5.84 -3.48
N ASP A 75 -4.68 5.83 -2.15
CA ASP A 75 -3.97 6.85 -1.35
C ASP A 75 -2.45 6.63 -1.37
N LEU A 76 -2.00 5.38 -1.37
CA LEU A 76 -0.59 4.99 -1.34
C LEU A 76 0.06 5.07 -2.74
N GLY A 77 -0.68 4.66 -3.77
CA GLY A 77 -0.16 4.41 -5.11
C GLY A 77 0.64 3.10 -5.20
N ASP A 78 0.70 2.54 -6.41
CA ASP A 78 1.25 1.20 -6.68
C ASP A 78 2.70 1.02 -6.18
N ALA A 79 3.53 2.05 -6.30
CA ALA A 79 4.93 1.98 -5.89
C ALA A 79 5.08 1.78 -4.36
N GLU A 80 4.29 2.51 -3.57
CA GLU A 80 4.31 2.40 -2.12
C GLU A 80 3.63 1.11 -1.65
N VAL A 81 2.54 0.70 -2.30
CA VAL A 81 1.92 -0.62 -2.03
C VAL A 81 2.92 -1.75 -2.27
N LYS A 82 3.63 -1.75 -3.40
CA LYS A 82 4.67 -2.74 -3.69
C LYS A 82 5.77 -2.75 -2.66
N LYS A 83 6.23 -1.57 -2.23
CA LYS A 83 7.27 -1.43 -1.23
C LYS A 83 6.82 -2.04 0.09
N ARG A 84 5.66 -1.63 0.61
CA ARG A 84 5.08 -2.16 1.85
C ARG A 84 4.92 -3.67 1.84
N LEU A 85 4.31 -4.23 0.77
CA LEU A 85 4.17 -5.67 0.61
C LEU A 85 5.53 -6.39 0.55
N THR A 86 6.58 -5.76 -0.01
CA THR A 86 7.93 -6.33 -0.06
C THR A 86 8.60 -6.31 1.31
N ASP A 87 8.50 -5.18 2.02
CA ASP A 87 9.12 -4.99 3.34
C ASP A 87 8.53 -5.99 4.36
N GLU A 88 7.21 -6.21 4.30
CA GLU A 88 6.49 -7.10 5.21
C GLU A 88 6.85 -8.60 5.01
N VAL A 89 7.31 -9.01 3.82
CA VAL A 89 7.75 -10.40 3.58
C VAL A 89 8.83 -10.81 4.58
N SER A 90 9.78 -9.92 4.85
CA SER A 90 10.88 -10.20 5.78
C SER A 90 10.42 -10.41 7.22
N GLN A 91 9.28 -9.83 7.60
CA GLN A 91 8.69 -9.96 8.92
C GLN A 91 7.93 -11.27 9.09
N VAL A 92 7.17 -11.70 8.08
CA VAL A 92 6.27 -12.86 8.20
C VAL A 92 6.87 -14.18 7.70
N GLN A 93 7.72 -14.15 6.67
CA GLN A 93 8.21 -15.36 6.00
C GLN A 93 9.01 -16.31 6.92
N PRO A 94 9.82 -15.83 7.89
CA PRO A 94 10.52 -16.72 8.82
C PRO A 94 9.59 -17.59 9.68
N TRP A 95 8.36 -17.13 9.86
CA TRP A 95 7.35 -17.74 10.75
C TRP A 95 6.26 -18.48 9.98
N CYS A 96 6.01 -18.05 8.74
CA CYS A 96 5.01 -18.64 7.86
C CYS A 96 5.46 -18.47 6.40
N LEU A 97 6.01 -19.54 5.82
CA LEU A 97 6.53 -19.49 4.44
C LEU A 97 5.43 -19.13 3.44
N GLN A 98 4.21 -19.67 3.61
CA GLN A 98 3.07 -19.37 2.75
C GLN A 98 2.63 -17.91 2.84
N CYS A 99 2.79 -17.26 3.99
CA CYS A 99 2.47 -15.85 4.18
C CYS A 99 3.33 -14.94 3.29
N GLY A 100 4.64 -15.22 3.20
CA GLY A 100 5.52 -14.53 2.24
C GLY A 100 5.07 -14.73 0.78
N VAL A 101 4.61 -15.93 0.43
CA VAL A 101 4.07 -16.22 -0.91
C VAL A 101 2.78 -15.43 -1.19
N LEU A 102 1.90 -15.29 -0.20
CA LEU A 102 0.68 -14.47 -0.32
C LEU A 102 1.02 -13.01 -0.58
N LEU A 103 1.99 -12.44 0.14
CA LEU A 103 2.45 -11.07 -0.05
C LEU A 103 3.06 -10.86 -1.44
N TYR A 104 3.91 -11.78 -1.92
CA TYR A 104 4.46 -11.70 -3.28
C TYR A 104 3.37 -11.79 -4.37
N ARG A 105 2.38 -12.66 -4.16
CA ARG A 105 1.23 -12.79 -5.07
C ARG A 105 0.41 -11.51 -5.10
N GLU A 106 0.19 -10.90 -3.95
CA GLU A 106 -0.54 -9.63 -3.86
C GLU A 106 0.24 -8.50 -4.54
N ARG A 107 1.55 -8.41 -4.27
CA ARG A 107 2.45 -7.42 -4.85
C ARG A 107 2.42 -7.42 -6.38
N ALA A 108 2.21 -8.57 -7.02
CA ALA A 108 2.16 -8.70 -8.47
C ALA A 108 0.89 -8.11 -9.12
N LYS A 109 -0.11 -7.69 -8.32
CA LYS A 109 -1.35 -7.08 -8.81
C LYS A 109 -1.26 -5.56 -8.98
N TYR A 110 -0.28 -4.95 -8.33
CA TYR A 110 0.07 -3.54 -8.45
C TYR A 110 1.22 -3.39 -9.45
#